data_AF-A0A1T4SQQ4-F1
#
_entry.id   AF-A0A1T4SQQ4-F1
#
_cell.length_a   1.000
_cell.length_b   1.000
_cell.length_c   1.000
_cell.angle_alpha   90.00
_cell.angle_beta   90.00
_cell.angle_gamma   90.00
#
_symmetry.space_group_name_H-M   'P 1'
#
loop_
_entity.id
_entity.type
_entity.pdbx_description
1 polymer ?
#
loop_
_entity_poly.entity_id
_entity_poly.type
_entity_poly.pdbx_seq_one_letter_code
_entity_poly.pdbx_strand_id
1 'polypeptide(L)'
;MTLTPIVAVHMTVALLATALGPVALWARLGARQRPVLHRAFGYAWVTLMIVTAVSAMFIRSTLSFSIAGFSPIHLLIPFTLINLFMAFRALSRGEIRRHRRHMLGVYFGACVIAGFFTLVPGRYLGNLIWHDWLRWI
;
A
#
# COMPACT_ATOMS: atom_id res chain seq x y z
N MET A 1 -5.38 -13.38 14.46
CA MET A 1 -6.32 -12.43 13.80
C MET A 1 -7.30 -13.23 12.97
N THR A 2 -8.59 -12.94 13.04
CA THR A 2 -9.63 -13.57 12.22
C THR A 2 -9.76 -12.85 10.87
N LEU A 3 -10.09 -13.58 9.80
CA LEU A 3 -10.36 -12.98 8.49
C LEU A 3 -11.76 -12.34 8.49
N THR A 4 -11.85 -11.11 8.95
CA THR A 4 -13.10 -10.34 8.90
C THR A 4 -13.30 -9.75 7.49
N PRO A 5 -14.53 -9.37 7.10
CA PRO A 5 -14.79 -8.77 5.79
C PRO A 5 -13.91 -7.55 5.50
N ILE A 6 -13.66 -6.70 6.51
CA ILE A 6 -12.79 -5.53 6.36
C ILE A 6 -11.32 -5.91 6.12
N VAL A 7 -10.82 -6.96 6.78
CA VAL A 7 -9.46 -7.47 6.57
C VAL A 7 -9.34 -8.09 5.17
N ALA A 8 -10.36 -8.83 4.71
CA ALA A 8 -10.39 -9.40 3.36
C ALA A 8 -10.35 -8.29 2.30
N VAL A 9 -11.22 -7.28 2.41
CA VAL A 9 -11.23 -6.13 1.49
C VAL A 9 -9.87 -5.43 1.48
N HIS A 10 -9.35 -5.07 2.65
CA HIS A 10 -8.06 -4.41 2.80
C HIS A 10 -6.93 -5.21 2.12
N MET A 11 -6.84 -6.50 2.43
CA MET A 11 -5.82 -7.39 1.88
C MET A 11 -5.91 -7.47 0.36
N THR A 12 -7.11 -7.67 -0.19
CA THR A 12 -7.33 -7.74 -1.65
C THR A 12 -6.87 -6.45 -2.33
N VAL A 13 -7.32 -5.29 -1.85
CA VAL A 13 -6.94 -4.02 -2.49
C VAL A 13 -5.46 -3.68 -2.30
N ALA A 14 -4.85 -4.07 -1.17
CA ALA A 14 -3.42 -3.87 -0.93
C ALA A 14 -2.54 -4.73 -1.84
N LEU A 15 -2.93 -6.00 -2.06
CA LEU A 15 -2.25 -6.89 -2.99
C LEU A 15 -2.37 -6.40 -4.43
N LEU A 16 -3.57 -6.00 -4.85
CA LEU A 16 -3.79 -5.41 -6.18
C LEU A 16 -3.00 -4.11 -6.36
N ALA A 17 -2.96 -3.23 -5.35
CA ALA A 17 -2.18 -2.00 -5.40
C ALA A 17 -0.67 -2.30 -5.53
N THR A 18 -0.19 -3.30 -4.80
CA THR A 18 1.21 -3.74 -4.86
C THR A 18 1.56 -4.28 -6.25
N ALA A 19 0.66 -5.03 -6.88
CA ALA A 19 0.85 -5.56 -8.24
C ALA A 19 0.72 -4.49 -9.34
N LEU A 20 -0.21 -3.53 -9.21
CA LEU A 20 -0.43 -2.49 -10.21
C LEU A 20 0.60 -1.35 -10.18
N GLY A 21 1.20 -1.08 -9.02
CA GLY A 21 2.20 -0.02 -8.86
C GLY A 21 3.37 -0.14 -9.85
N PRO A 22 4.04 -1.30 -9.99
CA PRO A 22 5.08 -1.53 -10.99
C PRO A 22 4.62 -1.26 -12.42
N VAL A 23 3.38 -1.60 -12.76
CA VAL A 23 2.83 -1.38 -14.11
C VAL A 23 2.70 0.12 -14.40
N ALA A 24 2.16 0.89 -13.45
CA ALA A 24 2.05 2.35 -13.56
C ALA A 24 3.43 3.04 -13.62
N LEU A 25 4.40 2.53 -12.85
CA LEU A 25 5.78 3.04 -12.84
C LEU A 25 6.51 2.71 -14.14
N TRP A 26 6.43 1.47 -14.61
CA TRP A 26 7.02 1.03 -15.87
C TRP A 26 6.48 1.83 -17.05
N ALA A 27 5.17 2.07 -17.10
CA ALA A 27 4.54 2.87 -18.16
C ALA A 27 5.11 4.30 -18.25
N ARG A 28 5.72 4.83 -17.17
CA ARG A 28 6.31 6.16 -17.13
C ARG A 28 7.84 6.19 -17.14
N LEU A 29 8.49 5.22 -16.51
CA LEU A 29 9.94 5.16 -16.29
C LEU A 29 10.67 4.21 -17.24
N GLY A 30 9.94 3.39 -18.00
CA GLY A 30 10.53 2.51 -19.00
C GLY A 30 11.11 3.27 -20.19
N ALA A 31 11.91 2.57 -21.01
CA ALA A 31 12.58 3.13 -22.19
C ALA A 31 11.63 3.85 -23.16
N ARG A 32 10.40 3.33 -23.29
CA ARG A 32 9.32 3.99 -24.04
C ARG A 32 8.21 4.42 -23.10
N GLN A 33 7.96 5.72 -23.03
CA GLN A 33 6.87 6.28 -22.22
C GLN A 33 5.51 5.96 -22.84
N ARG A 34 4.56 5.58 -21.99
CA ARG A 34 3.18 5.19 -22.36
C ARG A 34 2.19 6.02 -21.53
N PRO A 35 1.95 7.30 -21.90
CA PRO A 35 1.24 8.25 -21.05
C PRO A 35 -0.24 7.89 -20.81
N VAL A 36 -0.90 7.21 -21.75
CA VAL A 36 -2.27 6.73 -21.57
C VAL A 36 -2.31 5.61 -20.53
N LEU A 37 -1.42 4.61 -20.64
CA LEU A 37 -1.33 3.51 -19.67
C LEU A 37 -0.93 4.01 -18.29
N HIS A 38 0.05 4.91 -18.19
CA HIS A 38 0.46 5.49 -16.91
C HIS A 38 -0.72 6.18 -16.21
N ARG A 39 -1.57 6.92 -16.94
CA ARG A 39 -2.75 7.56 -16.36
C ARG A 39 -3.80 6.53 -15.94
N ALA A 40 -4.14 5.57 -16.79
CA ALA A 40 -5.13 4.55 -16.48
C ALA A 40 -4.73 3.72 -15.24
N PHE A 41 -3.53 3.15 -15.24
CA PHE A 41 -3.01 2.38 -14.11
C PHE A 41 -2.71 3.26 -12.90
N GLY A 42 -2.29 4.50 -13.11
CA GLY A 42 -2.06 5.47 -12.04
C GLY A 42 -3.34 5.81 -11.28
N TYR A 43 -4.45 6.07 -11.97
CA TYR A 43 -5.74 6.31 -11.33
C TYR A 43 -6.26 5.07 -10.61
N ALA A 44 -6.21 3.90 -11.25
CA ALA A 44 -6.59 2.63 -10.62
C ALA A 44 -5.78 2.37 -9.34
N TRP A 45 -4.46 2.56 -9.41
CA TRP A 45 -3.57 2.40 -8.27
C TRP A 45 -3.87 3.40 -7.15
N VAL A 46 -4.07 4.68 -7.44
CA VAL A 46 -4.46 5.70 -6.46
C VAL A 46 -5.76 5.33 -5.75
N THR A 47 -6.77 4.88 -6.49
CA THR A 47 -8.05 4.43 -5.91
C THR A 47 -7.84 3.26 -4.95
N LEU A 48 -7.07 2.25 -5.36
CA LEU A 48 -6.75 1.11 -4.49
C LEU A 48 -5.98 1.55 -3.23
N MET A 49 -5.05 2.49 -3.34
CA MET A 49 -4.31 3.02 -2.19
C MET A 49 -5.22 3.77 -1.21
N ILE A 50 -6.19 4.53 -1.71
CA ILE A 50 -7.19 5.21 -0.86
C ILE A 50 -8.03 4.18 -0.11
N VAL A 51 -8.57 3.18 -0.80
CA VAL A 51 -9.36 2.11 -0.17
C VAL A 51 -8.51 1.33 0.85
N THR A 52 -7.25 1.05 0.52
CA THR A 52 -6.27 0.40 1.42
C THR A 52 -6.08 1.22 2.70
N ALA A 53 -5.81 2.52 2.58
CA ALA A 53 -5.57 3.40 3.72
C ALA A 53 -6.83 3.58 4.60
N VAL A 54 -7.99 3.76 3.99
CA VAL A 54 -9.26 3.93 4.72
C VAL A 54 -9.66 2.65 5.43
N SER A 55 -9.61 1.49 4.76
CA SER A 55 -9.91 0.21 5.40
C SER A 55 -8.96 -0.12 6.55
N ALA A 56 -7.67 0.26 6.44
CA ALA A 56 -6.69 0.07 7.51
C ALA A 56 -7.04 0.83 8.80
N MET A 57 -7.79 1.94 8.73
CA MET A 57 -8.23 2.69 9.92
C MET A 57 -9.13 1.87 10.86
N PHE A 58 -9.74 0.79 10.34
CA PHE A 58 -10.66 -0.08 11.08
C PHE A 58 -10.02 -1.40 11.49
N ILE A 59 -8.79 -1.68 11.06
CA ILE A 59 -8.05 -2.87 11.47
C ILE A 59 -7.31 -2.55 12.77
N ARG A 60 -7.26 -3.51 13.70
CA ARG A 60 -6.53 -3.38 14.98
C ARG A 60 -5.47 -4.45 15.04
N SER A 61 -4.32 -4.10 15.58
CA SER A 61 -3.17 -4.96 15.82
C SER A 61 -3.25 -5.59 17.21
N THR A 62 -2.95 -6.89 17.29
CA THR A 62 -2.85 -7.66 18.54
C THR A 62 -1.40 -7.86 18.99
N LEU A 63 -0.42 -7.23 18.32
CA LEU A 63 0.99 -7.33 18.67
C LEU A 63 1.28 -6.58 19.98
N SER A 64 2.23 -7.08 20.76
CA SER A 64 2.61 -6.55 22.09
C SER A 64 3.04 -5.07 22.07
N PHE A 65 3.61 -4.60 20.96
CA PHE A 65 4.02 -3.20 20.78
C PHE A 65 2.92 -2.28 20.22
N SER A 66 1.64 -2.70 20.28
CA SER A 66 0.51 -1.89 19.82
C SER A 66 -0.04 -1.04 20.96
N ILE A 67 -0.33 0.24 20.69
CA ILE A 67 -0.94 1.16 21.67
C ILE A 67 -2.42 1.30 21.31
N ALA A 68 -3.33 0.92 22.21
CA ALA A 68 -4.79 0.93 21.97
C ALA A 68 -5.21 0.19 20.67
N GLY A 69 -4.47 -0.86 20.29
CA GLY A 69 -4.69 -1.63 19.06
C GLY A 69 -4.09 -1.00 17.79
N PHE A 70 -3.42 0.15 17.88
CA PHE A 70 -2.67 0.75 16.78
C PHE A 70 -1.19 0.38 16.88
N SER A 71 -0.69 -0.38 15.91
CA SER A 71 0.76 -0.62 15.75
C SER A 71 1.42 0.43 14.85
N PRO A 72 2.76 0.57 14.85
CA PRO A 72 3.51 1.50 14.00
C PRO A 72 3.13 1.50 12.50
N ILE A 73 2.67 0.37 11.94
CA ILE A 73 2.19 0.30 10.55
C ILE A 73 1.02 1.27 10.25
N HIS A 74 0.23 1.66 11.26
CA HIS A 74 -0.89 2.61 11.06
C HIS A 74 -0.41 4.03 10.75
N LEU A 75 0.86 4.36 11.04
CA LEU A 75 1.45 5.62 10.59
C LEU A 75 1.52 5.73 9.06
N LEU A 76 1.46 4.60 8.35
CA LEU A 76 1.38 4.58 6.89
C LEU A 76 0.04 5.10 6.37
N ILE A 77 -1.02 5.15 7.18
CA ILE A 77 -2.33 5.70 6.78
C ILE A 77 -2.21 7.22 6.51
N PRO A 78 -1.89 8.08 7.49
CA PRO A 78 -1.75 9.50 7.24
C PRO A 78 -0.62 9.78 6.24
N PHE A 79 0.49 9.03 6.29
CA PHE A 79 1.57 9.14 5.32
C PHE A 79 1.06 8.94 3.88
N THR A 80 0.27 7.90 3.61
CA THR A 80 -0.28 7.60 2.29
C THR A 80 -1.22 8.71 1.82
N LEU A 81 -2.21 9.07 2.64
CA LEU A 81 -3.22 10.06 2.27
C LEU A 81 -2.60 11.44 2.02
N ILE A 82 -1.70 11.88 2.88
CA ILE A 82 -0.98 13.16 2.72
C ILE A 82 -0.14 13.14 1.45
N ASN A 83 0.64 12.10 1.20
CA ASN A 83 1.49 12.05 0.01
C ASN A 83 0.67 11.95 -1.28
N LEU A 84 -0.46 11.23 -1.30
CA LEU A 84 -1.33 11.20 -2.48
C LEU A 84 -1.90 12.60 -2.76
N PHE A 85 -2.40 13.30 -1.74
CA PHE A 85 -2.86 14.69 -1.89
C PHE A 85 -1.74 15.59 -2.42
N MET A 86 -0.55 15.52 -1.83
CA MET A 86 0.61 16.32 -2.27
C MET A 86 1.07 15.93 -3.68
N ALA A 87 0.95 14.67 -4.09
CA ALA A 87 1.29 14.22 -5.43
C ALA A 87 0.39 14.86 -6.50
N PHE A 88 -0.92 14.95 -6.24
CA PHE A 88 -1.86 15.59 -7.16
C PHE A 88 -1.78 17.12 -7.12
N ARG A 89 -1.51 17.71 -5.95
CA ARG A 89 -1.20 19.15 -5.83
C ARG A 89 0.07 19.53 -6.60
N ALA A 90 1.11 18.69 -6.55
CA ALA A 90 2.31 18.90 -7.33
C ALA A 90 2.02 18.75 -8.84
N LEU A 91 1.19 17.77 -9.21
CA LEU A 91 0.78 17.55 -10.60
C LEU A 91 0.02 18.76 -11.17
N SER A 92 -0.93 19.32 -10.42
CA SER A 92 -1.70 20.50 -10.85
C SER A 92 -0.86 21.76 -11.00
N ARG A 93 0.29 21.83 -10.31
CA ARG A 93 1.29 22.90 -10.42
C ARG A 93 2.35 22.64 -11.48
N GLY A 94 2.26 21.54 -12.23
CA GLY A 94 3.28 21.14 -13.21
C GLY A 94 4.59 20.66 -12.57
N GLU A 95 4.65 20.45 -11.25
CA GLU A 95 5.84 20.04 -10.51
C GLU A 95 6.07 18.51 -10.62
N ILE A 96 6.35 18.03 -11.83
CA ILE A 96 6.42 16.58 -12.12
C ILE A 96 7.46 15.83 -11.28
N ARG A 97 8.59 16.47 -10.94
CA ARG A 97 9.61 15.89 -10.05
C ARG A 97 9.06 15.64 -8.64
N ARG A 98 8.22 16.54 -8.11
CA ARG A 98 7.56 16.38 -6.81
C ARG A 98 6.45 15.34 -6.86
N HIS A 99 5.61 15.38 -7.88
CA HIS A 99 4.60 14.32 -8.12
C HIS A 99 5.25 12.93 -8.08
N ARG A 100 6.35 12.75 -8.84
CA ARG A 100 7.10 11.49 -8.87
C ARG A 100 7.63 11.09 -7.49
N ARG A 101 8.21 12.02 -6.73
CA ARG A 101 8.74 11.73 -5.38
C ARG A 101 7.65 11.25 -4.43
N HIS A 102 6.49 11.90 -4.42
CA HIS A 102 5.38 11.47 -3.58
C HIS A 102 4.82 10.10 -4.01
N MET A 103 4.64 9.87 -5.31
CA MET A 103 4.13 8.57 -5.81
C MET A 103 5.09 7.42 -5.49
N LEU A 104 6.40 7.61 -5.69
CA LEU A 104 7.40 6.60 -5.31
C LEU A 104 7.46 6.40 -3.79
N GLY A 105 7.39 7.48 -3.01
CA GLY A 105 7.37 7.41 -1.55
C GLY A 105 6.19 6.59 -1.02
N VAL A 106 4.99 6.78 -1.59
CA VAL A 106 3.82 5.97 -1.25
C VAL A 106 4.01 4.52 -1.66
N TYR A 107 4.51 4.24 -2.87
CA TYR A 107 4.73 2.86 -3.31
C TYR A 107 5.71 2.10 -2.40
N PHE A 108 6.87 2.68 -2.11
CA PHE A 108 7.86 2.02 -1.24
C PHE A 108 7.41 1.96 0.23
N GLY A 109 6.79 3.02 0.75
CA GLY A 109 6.30 3.07 2.12
C GLY A 109 5.10 2.14 2.37
N ALA A 110 4.07 2.26 1.53
CA ALA A 110 2.76 1.66 1.78
C ALA A 110 2.50 0.35 1.03
N CYS A 111 3.33 -0.02 0.04
CA CYS A 111 3.29 -1.36 -0.55
C CYS A 111 4.46 -2.22 -0.06
N VAL A 112 5.69 -1.76 -0.25
CA VAL A 112 6.89 -2.58 0.04
C VAL A 112 7.13 -2.71 1.55
N ILE A 113 7.33 -1.59 2.26
CA ILE A 113 7.57 -1.60 3.70
C ILE A 113 6.36 -2.18 4.45
N ALA A 114 5.14 -1.76 4.10
CA ALA A 114 3.92 -2.35 4.66
C ALA A 114 3.87 -3.87 4.47
N GLY A 115 4.18 -4.35 3.26
CA GLY A 115 4.26 -5.77 2.93
C GLY A 115 5.18 -6.51 3.90
N PHE A 116 6.41 -6.03 4.09
CA PHE A 116 7.34 -6.61 5.07
C PHE A 116 6.75 -6.64 6.49
N PHE A 117 6.13 -5.56 6.95
CA PHE A 117 5.49 -5.53 8.27
C PHE A 117 4.33 -6.52 8.39
N THR A 118 3.61 -6.81 7.30
CA THR A 118 2.50 -7.78 7.32
C THR A 118 2.93 -9.24 7.46
N LEU A 119 4.19 -9.55 7.09
CA LEU A 119 4.77 -10.90 7.18
C LEU A 119 5.34 -11.22 8.57
N VAL A 120 5.35 -10.26 9.49
CA VAL A 120 5.78 -10.48 10.88
C VAL A 120 4.86 -11.51 11.56
N PRO A 121 5.40 -12.56 12.22
CA PRO A 121 4.61 -13.52 12.98
C PRO A 121 3.72 -12.82 14.02
N GLY A 122 2.48 -13.27 14.15
CA GLY A 122 1.43 -12.61 14.94
C GLY A 122 0.46 -11.75 14.11
N ARG A 123 0.76 -11.49 12.83
CA ARG A 123 -0.19 -10.94 11.85
C ARG A 123 -0.77 -12.05 10.98
N TYR A 124 -1.92 -11.80 10.36
CA TYR A 124 -2.64 -12.80 9.57
C TYR A 124 -1.78 -13.46 8.47
N LEU A 125 -1.20 -12.66 7.57
CA LEU A 125 -0.33 -13.16 6.49
C LEU A 125 0.94 -13.83 7.02
N GLY A 126 1.61 -13.24 8.02
CA GLY A 126 2.77 -13.87 8.66
C GLY A 126 2.45 -15.23 9.27
N ASN A 127 1.29 -15.37 9.93
CA ASN A 127 0.85 -16.64 10.49
C ASN A 127 0.56 -17.66 9.39
N LEU A 128 -0.13 -17.27 8.32
CA LEU A 128 -0.41 -18.14 7.19
C LEU A 128 0.90 -18.71 6.62
N ILE A 129 1.89 -17.87 6.34
CA ILE A 129 3.13 -18.36 5.72
C ILE A 129 3.95 -19.19 6.70
N TRP A 130 4.14 -18.73 7.94
CA TRP A 130 5.04 -19.40 8.89
C TRP A 130 4.44 -20.65 9.55
N HIS A 131 3.12 -20.69 9.74
CA HIS A 131 2.47 -21.83 10.39
C HIS A 131 1.79 -22.78 9.41
N ASP A 132 1.21 -22.29 8.31
CA ASP A 132 0.43 -23.15 7.43
C ASP A 132 1.21 -23.61 6.19
N TRP A 133 2.26 -22.88 5.77
CA TRP A 133 3.06 -23.23 4.60
C TRP A 133 4.44 -23.77 4.98
N LEU A 134 5.20 -23.02 5.78
CA LEU A 134 6.58 -23.41 6.13
C LEU A 134 6.67 -24.55 7.14
N ARG A 135 5.60 -24.88 7.87
CA ARG A 135 5.62 -26.04 8.78
C ARG A 135 5.60 -27.39 8.05
N TRP A 136 5.23 -27.42 6.77
CA TRP A 136 5.09 -28.64 5.97
C TRP A 136 6.30 -28.92 5.08
N ILE A 137 7.33 -28.07 5.11
CA ILE A 137 8.61 -28.24 4.43
C ILE A 137 9.66 -28.59 5.49
#